data_AF-A0A7S0QC51-F1
#
_entry.id   AF-A0A7S0QC51-F1
#
_cell.length_a   1.000
_cell.length_b   1.000
_cell.length_c   1.000
_cell.angle_alpha   90.00
_cell.angle_beta   90.00
_cell.angle_gamma   90.00
#
_symmetry.space_group_name_H-M   'P 1'
#
loop_
_entity.id
_entity.type
_entity.pdbx_description
1 polymer ?
#
loop_
_entity_poly.entity_id
_entity_poly.type
_entity_poly.pdbx_seq_one_letter_code
_entity_poly.pdbx_strand_id
1 'polypeptide(L)'
;QAPRGPPAVSPSSATWLALCLRNDGVLFEDATLQIGVKMEFSGHQGRMALYFGNKCPAPLVSLTTQLSPSPALNLQLSALAGTLEPRTQQQQLISIECLDAFGDAPQLAVRFVGGSTPQPLVVTLPIPPSKFIVPLRVEGADFFRRWKMFDGKEKQEIFKLQAVPLPADIVERVVGAGLHMELLKGVDPNAANFVGAGCLTSKGSSPNSDASSVLMRLEVNPGAGMCRVSVRASNASLVSYVVSIVLSQLSVPSP
;
A
#
# COMPACT_ATOMS: atom_id res chain seq x y z
N GLN A 1 15.32 32.13 -2.10
CA GLN A 1 14.81 30.94 -1.40
C GLN A 1 13.57 30.47 -2.15
N ALA A 2 13.58 29.26 -2.72
CA ALA A 2 12.37 28.71 -3.34
C ALA A 2 11.29 28.52 -2.26
N PRO A 3 9.99 28.77 -2.56
CA PRO A 3 8.94 28.52 -1.59
C PRO A 3 8.95 27.04 -1.22
N ARG A 4 9.08 26.71 0.08
CA ARG A 4 8.88 25.34 0.56
C ARG A 4 7.47 24.94 0.16
N GLY A 5 7.35 23.83 -0.58
CA GLY A 5 6.05 23.23 -0.88
C GLY A 5 5.28 22.91 0.41
N PRO A 6 3.96 22.69 0.31
CA PRO A 6 3.15 22.34 1.46
C PRO A 6 3.74 21.12 2.19
N PRO A 7 3.66 21.04 3.52
CA PRO A 7 4.02 19.84 4.24
C PRO A 7 3.26 18.65 3.64
N ALA A 8 4.00 17.58 3.34
CA ALA A 8 3.46 16.39 2.71
C ALA A 8 3.87 15.15 3.49
N VAL A 9 2.93 14.23 3.75
CA VAL A 9 3.28 12.87 4.20
C VAL A 9 3.69 12.09 2.96
N SER A 10 4.97 11.78 2.85
CA SER A 10 5.47 10.96 1.75
C SER A 10 5.04 9.49 1.94
N PRO A 11 4.77 8.75 0.85
CA PRO A 11 4.51 7.31 0.85
C PRO A 11 5.73 6.46 1.27
N SER A 12 6.78 7.08 1.80
CA SER A 12 8.01 6.45 2.27
C SER A 12 8.26 6.65 3.77
N SER A 13 7.38 7.37 4.48
CA SER A 13 7.51 7.51 5.93
C SER A 13 7.28 6.16 6.62
N ALA A 14 8.05 5.87 7.68
CA ALA A 14 7.89 4.65 8.47
C ALA A 14 6.45 4.47 8.98
N THR A 15 5.81 5.58 9.33
CA THR A 15 4.40 5.64 9.75
C THR A 15 3.45 5.18 8.64
N TRP A 16 3.61 5.70 7.41
CA TRP A 16 2.77 5.30 6.29
C TRP A 16 2.96 3.82 5.93
N LEU A 17 4.20 3.34 5.93
CA LEU A 17 4.51 1.94 5.69
C LEU A 17 3.90 1.02 6.75
N ALA A 18 3.97 1.39 8.03
CA ALA A 18 3.31 0.64 9.09
C ALA A 18 1.79 0.56 8.89
N LEU A 19 1.14 1.65 8.45
CA LEU A 19 -0.30 1.69 8.13
C LEU A 19 -0.68 0.92 6.85
N CYS A 20 0.28 0.56 6.01
CA CYS A 20 0.02 -0.40 4.93
C CYS A 20 -0.12 -1.83 5.49
N LEU A 21 0.58 -2.15 6.58
CA LEU A 21 0.60 -3.48 7.20
C LEU A 21 -0.47 -3.67 8.28
N ARG A 22 -0.88 -2.59 8.95
CA ARG A 22 -1.96 -2.59 9.95
C ARG A 22 -3.12 -1.72 9.51
N ASN A 23 -4.18 -1.66 10.29
CA ASN A 23 -5.42 -1.00 9.89
C ASN A 23 -5.73 0.28 10.66
N ASP A 24 -4.92 0.64 11.65
CA ASP A 24 -5.16 1.82 12.49
C ASP A 24 -3.86 2.49 12.97
N GLY A 25 -3.97 3.77 13.30
CA GLY A 25 -2.89 4.56 13.90
C GLY A 25 -2.87 6.00 13.44
N VAL A 26 -1.84 6.74 13.84
CA VAL A 26 -1.62 8.14 13.43
C VAL A 26 -0.95 8.15 12.06
N LEU A 27 -1.54 8.83 11.07
CA LEU A 27 -0.98 9.04 9.74
C LEU A 27 -0.13 10.31 9.67
N PHE A 28 -0.58 11.37 10.34
CA PHE A 28 0.10 12.66 10.38
C PHE A 28 -0.06 13.29 11.76
N GLU A 29 0.99 13.98 12.22
CA GLU A 29 0.92 14.77 13.43
C GLU A 29 1.92 15.93 13.39
N ASP A 30 1.45 17.14 13.67
CA ASP A 30 2.30 18.29 13.94
C ASP A 30 1.85 19.03 15.22
N ALA A 31 2.26 20.29 15.39
CA ALA A 31 1.87 21.10 16.55
C ALA A 31 0.38 21.52 16.54
N THR A 32 -0.28 21.47 15.37
CA THR A 32 -1.62 22.01 15.11
C THR A 32 -2.68 20.94 14.92
N LEU A 33 -2.38 19.90 14.14
CA LEU A 33 -3.32 18.89 13.68
C LEU A 33 -2.71 17.49 13.81
N GLN A 34 -3.53 16.56 14.26
CA GLN A 34 -3.27 15.13 14.14
C GLN A 34 -4.30 14.52 13.19
N ILE A 35 -3.86 13.61 12.31
CA ILE A 35 -4.73 12.81 11.46
C ILE A 35 -4.52 11.34 11.85
N GLY A 36 -5.50 10.77 12.54
CA GLY A 36 -5.60 9.34 12.79
C GLY A 36 -6.36 8.64 11.66
N VAL A 37 -6.10 7.35 11.49
CA VAL A 37 -6.84 6.49 10.56
C VAL A 37 -7.29 5.21 11.25
N LYS A 38 -8.45 4.70 10.83
CA LYS A 38 -8.90 3.33 11.09
C LYS A 38 -9.53 2.77 9.82
N MET A 39 -9.17 1.57 9.43
CA MET A 39 -9.51 0.99 8.12
C MET A 39 -10.04 -0.43 8.26
N GLU A 40 -10.94 -0.81 7.37
CA GLU A 40 -11.41 -2.18 7.22
C GLU A 40 -11.53 -2.47 5.72
N PHE A 41 -11.06 -3.63 5.29
CA PHE A 41 -11.09 -4.06 3.89
C PHE A 41 -11.67 -5.47 3.81
N SER A 42 -12.49 -5.71 2.78
CA SER A 42 -13.10 -7.01 2.51
C SER A 42 -13.30 -7.16 1.00
N GLY A 43 -12.49 -8.02 0.39
CA GLY A 43 -12.43 -8.15 -1.06
C GLY A 43 -12.13 -6.80 -1.70
N HIS A 44 -12.92 -6.42 -2.70
CA HIS A 44 -12.73 -5.17 -3.45
C HIS A 44 -13.29 -3.92 -2.73
N GLN A 45 -13.85 -4.06 -1.52
CA GLN A 45 -14.45 -2.95 -0.77
C GLN A 45 -13.63 -2.61 0.47
N GLY A 46 -13.63 -1.35 0.84
CA GLY A 46 -13.02 -0.87 2.07
C GLY A 46 -13.76 0.31 2.68
N ARG A 47 -13.51 0.54 3.96
CA ARG A 47 -13.97 1.72 4.71
C ARG A 47 -12.79 2.28 5.48
N MET A 48 -12.59 3.59 5.39
CA MET A 48 -11.57 4.29 6.18
C MET A 48 -12.26 5.41 6.97
N ALA A 49 -12.03 5.43 8.27
CA ALA A 49 -12.30 6.58 9.12
C ALA A 49 -11.03 7.41 9.26
N LEU A 50 -11.13 8.68 8.90
CA LEU A 50 -10.14 9.71 9.22
C LEU A 50 -10.56 10.43 10.50
N TYR A 51 -9.61 10.67 11.39
CA TYR A 51 -9.81 11.35 12.65
C TYR A 51 -8.94 12.61 12.70
N PHE A 52 -9.55 13.77 12.48
CA PHE A 52 -8.88 15.07 12.54
C PHE A 52 -8.91 15.59 13.97
N GLY A 53 -7.77 15.62 14.66
CA GLY A 53 -7.63 16.10 16.03
C GLY A 53 -6.99 17.49 16.09
N ASN A 54 -7.69 18.47 16.65
CA ASN A 54 -7.18 19.82 16.85
C ASN A 54 -6.31 19.89 18.11
N LYS A 55 -5.03 20.17 17.93
CA LYS A 55 -4.05 20.30 19.02
C LYS A 55 -3.89 21.75 19.50
N CYS A 56 -4.56 22.70 18.87
CA CYS A 56 -4.57 24.10 19.26
C CYS A 56 -5.62 24.38 20.36
N PRO A 57 -5.42 25.45 21.15
CA PRO A 57 -6.42 25.97 22.08
C PRO A 57 -7.51 26.83 21.39
N ALA A 58 -7.43 27.02 20.08
CA ALA A 58 -8.37 27.78 19.26
C ALA A 58 -8.97 26.87 18.16
N PRO A 59 -10.19 27.16 17.66
CA PRO A 59 -10.81 26.36 16.60
C PRO A 59 -10.01 26.46 15.30
N LEU A 60 -9.99 25.35 14.54
CA LEU A 60 -9.54 25.35 13.16
C LEU A 60 -10.78 25.50 12.27
N VAL A 61 -10.79 26.50 11.40
CA VAL A 61 -11.95 26.83 10.56
C VAL A 61 -11.67 26.59 9.08
N SER A 62 -12.72 26.58 8.27
CA SER A 62 -12.66 26.27 6.83
C SER A 62 -11.99 24.92 6.54
N LEU A 63 -12.15 23.95 7.45
CA LEU A 63 -11.66 22.60 7.28
C LEU A 63 -12.34 21.94 6.08
N THR A 64 -11.55 21.61 5.07
CA THR A 64 -11.99 20.95 3.84
C THR A 64 -11.01 19.88 3.42
N THR A 65 -11.54 18.88 2.74
CA THR A 65 -10.79 17.71 2.28
C THR A 65 -11.12 17.39 0.84
N GLN A 66 -10.11 17.04 0.05
CA GLN A 66 -10.28 16.70 -1.35
C GLN A 66 -9.38 15.51 -1.70
N LEU A 67 -9.95 14.46 -2.29
CA LEU A 67 -9.20 13.31 -2.76
C LEU A 67 -8.60 13.57 -4.15
N SER A 68 -7.43 13.00 -4.39
CA SER A 68 -6.88 12.89 -5.75
C SER A 68 -7.76 11.97 -6.59
N PRO A 69 -8.04 12.31 -7.87
CA PRO A 69 -8.75 11.41 -8.76
C PRO A 69 -7.96 10.12 -8.97
N SER A 70 -8.65 8.98 -9.01
CA SER A 70 -8.08 7.68 -9.35
C SER A 70 -9.05 6.91 -10.26
N PRO A 71 -8.63 6.46 -11.45
CA PRO A 71 -9.51 5.68 -12.33
C PRO A 71 -9.76 4.26 -11.80
N ALA A 72 -8.86 3.74 -10.96
CA ALA A 72 -8.89 2.39 -10.44
C ALA A 72 -9.58 2.28 -9.06
N LEU A 73 -9.86 3.41 -8.40
CA LEU A 73 -10.53 3.45 -7.10
C LEU A 73 -11.73 4.39 -7.16
N ASN A 74 -12.89 3.90 -6.78
CA ASN A 74 -14.04 4.73 -6.48
C ASN A 74 -14.01 5.09 -4.99
N LEU A 75 -13.82 6.39 -4.70
CA LEU A 75 -13.66 6.90 -3.35
C LEU A 75 -14.77 7.93 -3.06
N GLN A 76 -15.50 7.74 -1.96
CA GLN A 76 -16.60 8.63 -1.58
C GLN A 76 -16.38 9.15 -0.16
N LEU A 77 -16.22 10.47 -0.03
CA LEU A 77 -16.10 11.16 1.25
C LEU A 77 -17.48 11.45 1.84
N SER A 78 -17.64 11.20 3.14
CA SER A 78 -18.76 11.75 3.90
C SER A 78 -18.62 13.25 4.09
N ALA A 79 -19.73 13.90 4.48
CA ALA A 79 -19.70 15.29 4.90
C ALA A 79 -18.73 15.48 6.08
N LEU A 80 -18.13 16.66 6.16
CA LEU A 80 -17.18 17.09 7.18
C LEU A 80 -17.58 18.52 7.58
N ALA A 81 -17.74 18.79 8.87
CA ALA A 81 -17.99 20.15 9.34
C ALA A 81 -16.73 21.01 9.13
N GLY A 82 -16.94 22.24 8.68
CA GLY A 82 -15.85 23.19 8.38
C GLY A 82 -15.14 23.75 9.62
N THR A 83 -15.64 23.47 10.82
CA THR A 83 -15.04 23.92 12.08
C THR A 83 -14.65 22.72 12.93
N LEU A 84 -13.41 22.69 13.39
CA LEU A 84 -12.88 21.71 14.33
C LEU A 84 -12.51 22.40 15.63
N GLU A 85 -13.31 22.15 16.68
CA GLU A 85 -13.22 22.84 17.97
C GLU A 85 -11.89 22.57 18.71
N PRO A 86 -11.44 23.50 19.59
CA PRO A 86 -10.22 23.34 20.37
C PRO A 86 -10.16 22.00 21.10
N ARG A 87 -9.04 21.30 21.01
CA ARG A 87 -8.81 20.04 21.73
C ARG A 87 -9.85 18.95 21.44
N THR A 88 -10.58 19.05 20.33
CA THR A 88 -11.56 18.04 19.91
C THR A 88 -11.05 17.25 18.71
N GLN A 89 -11.80 16.19 18.38
CA GLN A 89 -11.56 15.37 17.21
C GLN A 89 -12.85 15.24 16.40
N GLN A 90 -12.73 15.30 15.08
CA GLN A 90 -13.83 15.08 14.16
C GLN A 90 -13.52 13.92 13.22
N GLN A 91 -14.54 13.12 12.94
CA GLN A 91 -14.43 11.97 12.06
C GLN A 91 -14.93 12.30 10.65
N GLN A 92 -14.25 11.76 9.65
CA GLN A 92 -14.74 11.69 8.27
C GLN A 92 -14.62 10.26 7.76
N LEU A 93 -15.65 9.77 7.08
CA LEU A 93 -15.63 8.44 6.49
C LEU A 93 -15.29 8.51 5.01
N ILE A 94 -14.53 7.52 4.55
CA ILE A 94 -14.25 7.24 3.15
C ILE A 94 -14.78 5.85 2.84
N SER A 95 -15.74 5.76 1.92
CA SER A 95 -16.10 4.48 1.29
C SER A 95 -15.17 4.25 0.10
N ILE A 96 -14.59 3.06 0.02
CA ILE A 96 -13.57 2.69 -0.94
C ILE A 96 -14.06 1.47 -1.73
N GLU A 97 -13.96 1.53 -3.05
CA GLU A 97 -14.25 0.41 -3.95
C GLU A 97 -13.14 0.31 -5.00
N CYS A 98 -12.41 -0.80 -5.01
CA CYS A 98 -11.38 -1.10 -5.99
C CYS A 98 -12.04 -1.53 -7.30
N LEU A 99 -11.87 -0.73 -8.35
CA LEU A 99 -12.44 -0.97 -9.67
C LEU A 99 -11.49 -1.75 -10.58
N ASP A 100 -10.18 -1.50 -10.45
CA ASP A 100 -9.15 -2.14 -11.27
C ASP A 100 -7.79 -2.11 -10.55
N ALA A 101 -6.76 -2.71 -11.14
CA ALA A 101 -5.39 -2.68 -10.67
C ALA A 101 -4.77 -1.28 -10.71
N PHE A 102 -4.01 -0.96 -9.66
CA PHE A 102 -3.29 0.31 -9.50
C PHE A 102 -1.95 0.07 -8.80
N GLY A 103 -1.12 1.11 -8.73
CA GLY A 103 0.17 1.08 -8.03
C GLY A 103 0.29 2.15 -6.94
N ASP A 104 -0.15 3.37 -7.24
CA ASP A 104 -0.03 4.51 -6.33
C ASP A 104 -1.27 4.64 -5.42
N ALA A 105 -1.01 4.86 -4.13
CA ALA A 105 -2.07 5.14 -3.18
C ALA A 105 -2.64 6.57 -3.37
N PRO A 106 -3.95 6.78 -3.15
CA PRO A 106 -4.59 8.08 -3.32
C PRO A 106 -4.09 9.11 -2.30
N GLN A 107 -4.09 10.38 -2.69
CA GLN A 107 -3.75 11.51 -1.83
C GLN A 107 -5.01 12.21 -1.33
N LEU A 108 -4.92 12.78 -0.13
CA LEU A 108 -5.91 13.64 0.47
C LEU A 108 -5.30 15.02 0.69
N ALA A 109 -5.82 16.02 0.00
CA ALA A 109 -5.55 17.41 0.30
C ALA A 109 -6.46 17.87 1.44
N VAL A 110 -5.86 18.33 2.53
CA VAL A 110 -6.51 18.91 3.70
C VAL A 110 -6.20 20.40 3.74
N ARG A 111 -7.21 21.24 3.89
CA ARG A 111 -7.06 22.69 4.01
C ARG A 111 -7.85 23.16 5.22
N PHE A 112 -7.24 24.02 6.02
CA PHE A 112 -7.87 24.66 7.17
C PHE A 112 -7.17 25.98 7.49
N VAL A 113 -7.76 26.81 8.34
CA VAL A 113 -7.16 28.05 8.86
C VAL A 113 -6.96 27.90 10.36
N GLY A 114 -5.69 27.89 10.79
CA GLY A 114 -5.29 27.98 12.19
C GLY A 114 -4.66 29.35 12.43
N GLY A 115 -5.39 30.26 13.09
CA GLY A 115 -4.98 31.67 13.20
C GLY A 115 -5.39 32.46 11.96
N SER A 116 -4.44 33.14 11.30
CA SER A 116 -4.72 34.06 10.17
C SER A 116 -4.34 33.53 8.79
N THR A 117 -3.69 32.36 8.69
CA THR A 117 -3.14 31.86 7.42
C THR A 117 -3.69 30.48 7.07
N PRO A 118 -4.18 30.25 5.84
CA PRO A 118 -4.53 28.92 5.35
C PRO A 118 -3.32 27.97 5.37
N GLN A 119 -3.54 26.76 5.90
CA GLN A 119 -2.53 25.70 5.97
C GLN A 119 -2.90 24.58 4.98
N PRO A 120 -2.22 24.48 3.82
CA PRO A 120 -2.38 23.34 2.93
C PRO A 120 -1.53 22.16 3.43
N LEU A 121 -2.15 20.99 3.51
CA LEU A 121 -1.51 19.72 3.86
C LEU A 121 -1.92 18.68 2.81
N VAL A 122 -0.96 17.92 2.29
CA VAL A 122 -1.26 16.78 1.40
C VAL A 122 -0.75 15.51 2.05
N VAL A 123 -1.64 14.56 2.31
CA VAL A 123 -1.27 13.26 2.87
C VAL A 123 -1.55 12.15 1.87
N THR A 124 -0.58 11.26 1.63
CA THR A 124 -0.87 10.01 0.92
C THR A 124 -1.61 9.06 1.87
N LEU A 125 -2.80 8.61 1.48
CA LEU A 125 -3.58 7.68 2.29
C LEU A 125 -2.94 6.28 2.23
N PRO A 126 -2.95 5.51 3.33
CA PRO A 126 -2.41 4.14 3.36
C PRO A 126 -3.41 3.14 2.75
N ILE A 127 -3.78 3.37 1.49
CA ILE A 127 -4.64 2.50 0.68
C ILE A 127 -3.78 1.92 -0.46
N PRO A 128 -2.79 1.05 -0.16
CA PRO A 128 -2.00 0.41 -1.20
C PRO A 128 -2.78 -0.73 -1.89
N PRO A 129 -2.31 -1.21 -3.05
CA PRO A 129 -2.92 -2.36 -3.72
C PRO A 129 -2.99 -3.61 -2.84
N SER A 130 -2.02 -3.83 -1.93
CA SER A 130 -1.99 -5.01 -1.06
C SER A 130 -3.23 -5.16 -0.17
N LYS A 131 -3.94 -4.08 0.16
CA LYS A 131 -5.21 -4.15 0.93
C LYS A 131 -6.34 -4.86 0.18
N PHE A 132 -6.20 -5.03 -1.14
CA PHE A 132 -7.16 -5.71 -2.00
C PHE A 132 -6.65 -7.03 -2.55
N ILE A 133 -5.41 -7.43 -2.22
CA ILE A 133 -4.86 -8.73 -2.60
C ILE A 133 -5.33 -9.77 -1.58
N VAL A 134 -5.79 -10.91 -2.09
CA VAL A 134 -6.10 -12.09 -1.28
C VAL A 134 -5.13 -13.22 -1.61
N PRO A 135 -4.75 -14.08 -0.63
CA PRO A 135 -3.85 -15.21 -0.87
C PRO A 135 -4.43 -16.18 -1.90
N LEU A 136 -3.60 -16.62 -2.84
CA LEU A 136 -3.98 -17.60 -3.86
C LEU A 136 -3.16 -18.87 -3.66
N ARG A 137 -3.80 -19.93 -3.14
CA ARG A 137 -3.17 -21.26 -3.06
C ARG A 137 -3.37 -22.01 -4.37
N VAL A 138 -2.27 -22.34 -5.04
CA VAL A 138 -2.24 -23.12 -6.28
C VAL A 138 -1.03 -24.07 -6.27
N GLU A 139 -1.16 -25.17 -7.00
CA GLU A 139 -0.06 -26.12 -7.23
C GLU A 139 0.89 -25.63 -8.31
N GLY A 140 2.10 -26.22 -8.39
CA GLY A 140 3.15 -25.75 -9.30
C GLY A 140 2.75 -25.71 -10.77
N ALA A 141 2.03 -26.71 -11.27
CA ALA A 141 1.55 -26.73 -12.66
C ALA A 141 0.60 -25.56 -12.97
N ASP A 142 -0.32 -25.24 -12.05
CA ASP A 142 -1.26 -24.13 -12.24
C ASP A 142 -0.56 -22.77 -12.07
N PHE A 143 0.37 -22.65 -11.11
CA PHE A 143 1.21 -21.47 -10.96
C PHE A 143 1.92 -21.13 -12.27
N PHE A 144 2.65 -22.08 -12.88
CA PHE A 144 3.39 -21.83 -14.11
C PHE A 144 2.49 -21.62 -15.34
N ARG A 145 1.28 -22.21 -15.34
CA ARG A 145 0.27 -21.92 -16.36
C ARG A 145 -0.16 -20.46 -16.28
N ARG A 146 -0.54 -19.96 -15.10
CA ARG A 146 -0.90 -18.56 -14.86
C ARG A 146 0.29 -17.63 -15.11
N TRP A 147 1.50 -18.02 -14.71
CA TRP A 147 2.74 -17.27 -14.92
C TRP A 147 2.97 -16.93 -16.39
N LYS A 148 2.76 -17.89 -17.29
CA LYS A 148 2.90 -17.71 -18.75
C LYS A 148 1.85 -16.78 -19.36
N MET A 149 0.67 -16.63 -18.74
CA MET A 149 -0.37 -15.70 -19.24
C MET A 149 0.08 -14.23 -19.17
N PHE A 150 1.10 -13.94 -18.36
CA PHE A 150 1.66 -12.60 -18.18
C PHE A 150 3.06 -12.47 -18.78
N ASP A 151 3.44 -13.32 -19.75
CA ASP A 151 4.68 -13.12 -20.50
C ASP A 151 4.72 -11.71 -21.12
N GLY A 152 5.83 -11.00 -20.92
CA GLY A 152 6.00 -9.59 -21.33
C GLY A 152 5.35 -8.55 -20.41
N LYS A 153 4.62 -8.97 -19.36
CA LYS A 153 4.04 -8.11 -18.32
C LYS A 153 4.72 -8.34 -16.97
N GLU A 154 6.04 -8.25 -16.98
CA GLU A 154 6.87 -8.54 -15.81
C GLU A 154 7.78 -7.39 -15.44
N LYS A 155 8.14 -7.33 -14.17
CA LYS A 155 9.29 -6.56 -13.70
C LYS A 155 10.21 -7.51 -12.96
N GLN A 156 11.50 -7.41 -13.27
CA GLN A 156 12.55 -8.15 -12.60
C GLN A 156 13.57 -7.17 -12.03
N GLU A 157 14.01 -7.40 -10.81
CA GLU A 157 15.05 -6.61 -10.16
C GLU A 157 16.03 -7.54 -9.46
N ILE A 158 17.33 -7.30 -9.63
CA ILE A 158 18.40 -8.02 -8.95
C ILE A 158 18.96 -7.12 -7.86
N PHE A 159 19.06 -7.61 -6.64
CA PHE A 159 19.48 -6.83 -5.49
C PHE A 159 20.31 -7.64 -4.49
N LYS A 160 21.11 -6.93 -3.69
CA LYS A 160 21.89 -7.53 -2.60
C LYS A 160 21.00 -7.72 -1.38
N LEU A 161 21.04 -8.91 -0.79
CA LEU A 161 20.26 -9.25 0.41
C LEU A 161 20.81 -8.58 1.67
N GLN A 162 19.92 -8.17 2.56
CA GLN A 162 20.29 -7.71 3.91
C GLN A 162 20.87 -8.83 4.79
N ALA A 163 20.41 -10.06 4.57
CA ALA A 163 20.82 -11.24 5.34
C ALA A 163 21.04 -12.44 4.42
N VAL A 164 22.10 -13.21 4.70
CA VAL A 164 22.46 -14.44 3.99
C VAL A 164 22.75 -15.53 5.04
N PRO A 165 22.01 -16.66 5.06
CA PRO A 165 20.90 -17.00 4.17
C PRO A 165 19.68 -16.08 4.38
N LEU A 166 18.82 -15.97 3.36
CA LEU A 166 17.55 -15.23 3.45
C LEU A 166 16.62 -15.97 4.44
N PRO A 167 16.29 -15.38 5.60
CA PRO A 167 15.44 -16.05 6.59
C PRO A 167 14.00 -16.19 6.09
N ALA A 168 13.43 -17.39 6.22
CA ALA A 168 12.08 -17.69 5.72
C ALA A 168 10.98 -16.90 6.44
N ASP A 169 11.16 -16.61 7.72
CA ASP A 169 10.26 -15.78 8.54
C ASP A 169 10.17 -14.34 8.04
N ILE A 170 11.29 -13.77 7.57
CA ILE A 170 11.30 -12.45 6.94
C ILE A 170 10.48 -12.51 5.65
N VAL A 171 10.65 -13.53 4.82
CA VAL A 171 9.88 -13.70 3.58
C VAL A 171 8.39 -13.88 3.89
N GLU A 172 8.03 -14.69 4.88
CA GLU A 172 6.64 -14.88 5.31
C GLU A 172 5.99 -13.57 5.79
N ARG A 173 6.72 -12.75 6.53
CA ARG A 173 6.24 -11.43 6.94
C ARG A 173 6.05 -10.49 5.74
N VAL A 174 6.99 -10.45 4.79
CA VAL A 174 6.90 -9.54 3.63
C VAL A 174 5.79 -9.98 2.67
N VAL A 175 5.76 -11.26 2.31
CA VAL A 175 4.85 -11.81 1.30
C VAL A 175 3.47 -12.10 1.88
N GLY A 176 3.41 -12.76 3.03
CA GLY A 176 2.16 -13.13 3.70
C GLY A 176 1.51 -11.95 4.40
N ALA A 177 2.20 -11.32 5.36
CA ALA A 177 1.60 -10.24 6.13
C ALA A 177 1.59 -8.89 5.40
N GLY A 178 2.59 -8.62 4.56
CA GLY A 178 2.69 -7.32 3.87
C GLY A 178 1.98 -7.24 2.53
N LEU A 179 2.15 -8.26 1.69
CA LEU A 179 1.51 -8.32 0.36
C LEU A 179 0.20 -9.11 0.35
N HIS A 180 -0.15 -9.80 1.44
CA HIS A 180 -1.33 -10.67 1.53
C HIS A 180 -1.35 -11.77 0.45
N MET A 181 -0.18 -12.32 0.13
CA MET A 181 0.00 -13.40 -0.84
C MET A 181 0.32 -14.73 -0.12
N GLU A 182 -0.11 -15.86 -0.70
CA GLU A 182 0.26 -17.19 -0.23
C GLU A 182 1.71 -17.50 -0.63
N LEU A 183 2.52 -18.02 0.30
CA LEU A 183 3.81 -18.62 -0.01
C LEU A 183 3.63 -20.09 -0.41
N LEU A 184 3.93 -20.40 -1.67
CA LEU A 184 3.73 -21.72 -2.25
C LEU A 184 4.98 -22.59 -2.05
N LYS A 185 4.82 -23.71 -1.35
CA LYS A 185 5.89 -24.68 -1.10
C LYS A 185 6.04 -25.65 -2.27
N GLY A 186 7.28 -25.98 -2.63
CA GLY A 186 7.58 -27.00 -3.65
C GLY A 186 7.23 -26.62 -5.10
N VAL A 187 6.89 -25.36 -5.37
CA VAL A 187 6.59 -24.89 -6.73
C VAL A 187 7.87 -24.66 -7.54
N ASP A 188 8.87 -24.02 -6.94
CA ASP A 188 10.18 -23.89 -7.56
C ASP A 188 11.01 -25.15 -7.31
N PRO A 189 11.65 -25.76 -8.34
CA PRO A 189 12.56 -26.89 -8.12
C PRO A 189 13.78 -26.54 -7.26
N ASN A 190 14.19 -25.27 -7.20
CA ASN A 190 15.25 -24.82 -6.31
C ASN A 190 14.66 -24.45 -4.94
N ALA A 191 14.98 -25.24 -3.91
CA ALA A 191 14.49 -25.05 -2.55
C ALA A 191 14.97 -23.76 -1.86
N ALA A 192 15.99 -23.07 -2.41
CA ALA A 192 16.41 -21.75 -1.93
C ALA A 192 15.48 -20.62 -2.40
N ASN A 193 14.65 -20.87 -3.42
CA ASN A 193 13.76 -19.87 -4.00
C ASN A 193 12.42 -19.84 -3.26
N PHE A 194 11.75 -18.70 -3.34
CA PHE A 194 10.40 -18.52 -2.79
C PHE A 194 9.43 -18.16 -3.90
N VAL A 195 8.21 -18.70 -3.81
CA VAL A 195 7.14 -18.42 -4.76
C VAL A 195 5.95 -17.88 -4.00
N GLY A 196 5.44 -16.72 -4.43
CA GLY A 196 4.28 -16.07 -3.86
C GLY A 196 3.15 -15.97 -4.89
N ALA A 197 1.90 -16.17 -4.46
CA ALA A 197 0.73 -15.99 -5.31
C ALA A 197 -0.42 -15.33 -4.55
N GLY A 198 -1.07 -14.37 -5.21
CA GLY A 198 -2.29 -13.71 -4.74
C GLY A 198 -3.21 -13.35 -5.90
N CYS A 199 -4.39 -12.86 -5.58
CA CYS A 199 -5.32 -12.28 -6.54
C CYS A 199 -5.72 -10.88 -6.09
N LEU A 200 -5.60 -9.90 -6.99
CA LEU A 200 -6.18 -8.59 -6.75
C LEU A 200 -7.71 -8.69 -6.91
N THR A 201 -8.43 -8.32 -5.87
CA THR A 201 -9.89 -8.25 -5.88
C THR A 201 -10.36 -6.88 -6.37
N SER A 202 -11.10 -6.87 -7.46
CA SER A 202 -11.73 -5.67 -8.00
C SER A 202 -13.22 -5.89 -8.29
N LYS A 203 -13.98 -4.80 -8.41
CA LYS A 203 -15.42 -4.84 -8.71
C LYS A 203 -15.67 -5.64 -10.00
N GLY A 204 -16.53 -6.65 -9.92
CA GLY A 204 -16.88 -7.50 -11.06
C GLY A 204 -15.84 -8.56 -11.42
N SER A 205 -14.69 -8.61 -10.74
CA SER A 205 -13.74 -9.73 -10.89
C SER A 205 -14.30 -10.99 -10.25
N SER A 206 -14.14 -12.13 -10.93
CA SER A 206 -14.44 -13.43 -10.33
C SER A 206 -13.35 -13.78 -9.30
N PRO A 207 -13.71 -14.35 -8.13
CA PRO A 207 -12.73 -14.81 -7.16
C PRO A 207 -11.71 -15.76 -7.80
N ASN A 208 -10.43 -15.58 -7.46
CA ASN A 208 -9.32 -16.40 -7.95
C ASN A 208 -9.15 -16.47 -9.49
N SER A 209 -9.74 -15.52 -10.22
CA SER A 209 -9.61 -15.40 -11.67
C SER A 209 -8.14 -15.34 -12.09
N ASP A 210 -7.79 -16.08 -13.14
CA ASP A 210 -6.44 -16.07 -13.72
C ASP A 210 -5.99 -14.65 -14.07
N ALA A 211 -6.88 -13.83 -14.63
CA ALA A 211 -6.60 -12.46 -15.06
C ALA A 211 -6.29 -11.50 -13.90
N SER A 212 -6.72 -11.85 -12.69
CA SER A 212 -6.48 -11.08 -11.46
C SER A 212 -5.25 -11.55 -10.68
N SER A 213 -4.52 -12.56 -11.19
CA SER A 213 -3.37 -13.13 -10.48
C SER A 213 -2.24 -12.11 -10.35
N VAL A 214 -1.64 -12.10 -9.16
CA VAL A 214 -0.39 -11.42 -8.83
C VAL A 214 0.58 -12.51 -8.42
N LEU A 215 1.62 -12.72 -9.23
CA LEU A 215 2.54 -13.84 -9.07
C LEU A 215 3.94 -13.30 -8.85
N MET A 216 4.66 -13.89 -7.90
CA MET A 216 6.01 -13.48 -7.55
C MET A 216 6.93 -14.69 -7.42
N ARG A 217 8.17 -14.53 -7.87
CA ARG A 217 9.26 -15.49 -7.68
C ARG A 217 10.49 -14.78 -7.16
N LEU A 218 11.05 -15.25 -6.05
CA LEU A 218 12.34 -14.82 -5.49
C LEU A 218 13.37 -15.90 -5.78
N GLU A 219 14.35 -15.57 -6.62
CA GLU A 219 15.45 -16.46 -6.98
C GLU A 219 16.69 -16.07 -6.16
N VAL A 220 17.00 -16.87 -5.15
CA VAL A 220 18.05 -16.57 -4.17
C VAL A 220 19.36 -17.23 -4.62
N ASN A 221 20.44 -16.45 -4.63
CA ASN A 221 21.80 -16.94 -4.78
C ASN A 221 22.56 -16.76 -3.44
N PRO A 222 22.57 -17.78 -2.56
CA PRO A 222 23.22 -17.68 -1.26
C PRO A 222 24.72 -17.41 -1.35
N GLY A 223 25.41 -17.98 -2.36
CA GLY A 223 26.86 -17.81 -2.53
C GLY A 223 27.26 -16.38 -2.87
N ALA A 224 26.43 -15.67 -3.64
CA ALA A 224 26.66 -14.27 -3.98
C ALA A 224 25.99 -13.27 -3.02
N GLY A 225 25.11 -13.74 -2.13
CA GLY A 225 24.26 -12.89 -1.31
C GLY A 225 23.30 -12.00 -2.12
N MET A 226 22.93 -12.46 -3.31
CA MET A 226 22.07 -11.74 -4.25
C MET A 226 20.72 -12.44 -4.37
N CYS A 227 19.68 -11.68 -4.70
CA CYS A 227 18.35 -12.19 -5.00
C CYS A 227 17.83 -11.50 -6.26
N ARG A 228 17.11 -12.24 -7.11
CA ARG A 228 16.26 -11.68 -8.16
C ARG A 228 14.81 -11.80 -7.75
N VAL A 229 14.09 -10.68 -7.71
CA VAL A 229 12.62 -10.69 -7.63
C VAL A 229 12.06 -10.57 -9.04
N SER A 230 11.11 -11.44 -9.37
CA SER A 230 10.33 -11.39 -10.61
C SER A 230 8.85 -11.34 -10.23
N VAL A 231 8.13 -10.31 -10.68
CA VAL A 231 6.69 -10.16 -10.43
C VAL A 231 5.94 -10.07 -11.76
N ARG A 232 4.80 -10.75 -11.84
CA ARG A 232 3.90 -10.76 -12.99
C ARG A 232 2.45 -10.54 -12.57
N ALA A 233 1.78 -9.63 -13.25
CA ALA A 233 0.34 -9.36 -13.11
C ALA A 233 -0.18 -8.66 -14.37
N SER A 234 -1.49 -8.40 -14.42
CA SER A 234 -2.15 -7.73 -15.56
C SER A 234 -1.75 -6.25 -15.73
N ASN A 235 -1.23 -5.61 -14.68
CA ASN A 235 -0.98 -4.16 -14.61
C ASN A 235 0.45 -3.84 -14.16
N ALA A 236 1.14 -2.95 -14.90
CA ALA A 236 2.54 -2.61 -14.67
C ALA A 236 2.79 -1.80 -13.38
N SER A 237 1.84 -0.96 -12.98
CA SER A 237 1.94 -0.18 -11.74
C SER A 237 1.80 -1.08 -10.51
N LEU A 238 0.90 -2.06 -10.56
CA LEU A 238 0.77 -3.10 -9.54
C LEU A 238 2.06 -3.93 -9.42
N VAL A 239 2.59 -4.39 -10.56
CA VAL A 239 3.87 -5.11 -10.62
C VAL A 239 5.00 -4.28 -9.97
N SER A 240 5.08 -3.00 -10.32
CA SER A 240 6.09 -2.08 -9.77
C SER A 240 5.94 -1.87 -8.26
N TYR A 241 4.70 -1.78 -7.77
CA TYR A 241 4.39 -1.68 -6.35
C TYR A 241 4.86 -2.93 -5.58
N VAL A 242 4.53 -4.13 -6.06
CA VAL A 242 4.94 -5.36 -5.36
C VAL A 242 6.47 -5.49 -5.30
N VAL A 243 7.16 -5.18 -6.40
CA VAL A 243 8.62 -5.16 -6.44
C VAL A 243 9.19 -4.15 -5.45
N SER A 244 8.62 -2.94 -5.36
CA SER A 244 9.14 -1.91 -4.44
C SER A 244 8.99 -2.30 -2.97
N ILE A 245 7.89 -2.97 -2.60
CA ILE A 245 7.72 -3.52 -1.25
C ILE A 245 8.80 -4.57 -0.95
N VAL A 246 9.03 -5.52 -1.86
CA VAL A 246 10.06 -6.56 -1.69
C VAL A 246 11.44 -5.93 -1.50
N LEU A 247 11.81 -4.98 -2.36
CA LEU A 247 13.10 -4.30 -2.28
C LEU A 247 13.23 -3.54 -0.95
N SER A 248 12.20 -2.79 -0.54
CA SER A 248 12.24 -1.99 0.70
C SER A 248 12.50 -2.83 1.95
N GLN A 249 12.15 -4.11 1.93
CA GLN A 249 12.27 -5.02 3.07
C GLN A 249 13.45 -5.98 2.99
N LEU A 250 13.86 -6.39 1.77
CA LEU A 250 14.87 -7.44 1.59
C LEU A 250 16.21 -6.93 1.05
N SER A 251 16.24 -5.77 0.39
CA SER A 251 17.47 -5.24 -0.20
C SER A 251 18.28 -4.45 0.81
N VAL A 252 19.62 -4.52 0.73
CA VAL A 252 20.47 -3.57 1.46
C VAL A 252 20.05 -2.14 1.10
N PRO A 253 19.84 -1.24 2.08
CA PRO A 253 19.53 0.16 1.78
C PRO A 253 20.64 0.77 0.91
N SER A 254 20.25 1.48 -0.15
CA SER A 254 21.21 2.29 -0.90
C SER A 254 21.79 3.36 0.04
N PRO A 255 23.12 3.59 0.02
CA PRO A 255 23.77 4.62 0.83
C PRO A 255 23.30 6.03 0.45
#